data_AF-A0A957WVV8-F1
#
_entry.id   AF-A0A957WVV8-F1
#
_cell.length_a   1.000
_cell.length_b   1.000
_cell.length_c   1.000
_cell.angle_alpha   90.00
_cell.angle_beta   90.00
_cell.angle_gamma   90.00
#
_symmetry.space_group_name_H-M   'P 1'
#
loop_
_entity.id
_entity.type
_entity.pdbx_description
1 polymer ?
#
loop_
_entity_poly.entity_id
_entity_poly.type
_entity_poly.pdbx_seq_one_letter_code
_entity_poly.pdbx_strand_id
1 'polypeptide(L)'
;AERAARHPTLNLVGLVGSIDNDMFGTEMTIGADTALHRIVEAIDAIISTAASHQRTFVVEVMGRNCGYLALMSAVATGANWVLIPECPPTTDNWEDEMCAALSAGRAAGRRSSTVVVAEGARDRNGNPITAAYIKEVLETRTGQDTRVTILGHVQRGGSPSAYERIMASIVGNAATESLIASSPSEAELIGIRQYSVTSSPLMACVEKTHHVAELIRQQRFDEAMALRGGNFAETYDLLQTLTRAHPRQLAPDEKQLRILMLHCGAVAPGMNTALRAAVRFGLDAGHRVFATYNGFEGLEEGKIIEMDWTSVSGWVSRGGAEMGTSRHIPAQRDLYAVAKQLSSHSIDAMIIIGGWDGYVAAQSFLNEREKYPALRIPIVCVPATISNNLPGTEVSIGADTALNSIVQNVDKIKESAVANRRCFVVEVMGGDCGYLALMSGIAAGAERVYLPEEGVTLAALQHDVQLLIEEFKDNKRLGLMIRNEHADPLYSADFMTALFEKEGGKLFDVRQAILGHVQQGGRPS
;
A
#
# COMPACT_ATOMS: atom_id res chain seq x y z
N ALA A 1 13.71 -0.69 51.28
CA ALA A 1 12.46 -1.32 51.78
C ALA A 1 11.25 -0.45 51.46
N GLU A 2 11.10 0.76 52.01
CA GLU A 2 9.92 1.61 51.79
C GLU A 2 9.64 1.99 50.33
N ARG A 3 10.66 2.27 49.52
CA ARG A 3 10.46 2.55 48.08
C ARG A 3 9.94 1.34 47.31
N ALA A 4 10.43 0.14 47.62
CA ALA A 4 9.94 -1.09 47.01
C ALA A 4 8.51 -1.41 47.44
N ALA A 5 8.15 -1.11 48.70
CA ALA A 5 6.78 -1.28 49.19
C ALA A 5 5.76 -0.36 48.48
N ARG A 6 6.19 0.78 47.94
CA ARG A 6 5.35 1.70 47.14
C ARG A 6 5.18 1.25 45.68
N HIS A 7 6.02 0.33 45.20
CA HIS A 7 5.99 -0.18 43.83
C HIS A 7 6.09 -1.71 43.84
N PRO A 8 5.07 -2.40 44.38
CA PRO A 8 5.11 -3.85 44.58
C PRO A 8 5.00 -4.64 43.27
N THR A 9 4.52 -4.01 42.20
CA THR A 9 4.23 -4.65 40.92
C THR A 9 4.84 -3.86 39.77
N LEU A 10 5.42 -4.58 38.82
CA LEU A 10 5.89 -4.03 37.55
C LEU A 10 4.87 -4.39 36.47
N ASN A 11 4.16 -3.39 35.95
CA ASN A 11 3.27 -3.58 34.81
C ASN A 11 4.08 -3.34 33.53
N LEU A 12 3.99 -4.29 32.59
CA LEU A 12 4.78 -4.28 31.38
C LEU A 12 3.87 -4.48 30.17
N VAL A 13 3.99 -3.56 29.20
CA VAL A 13 3.37 -3.66 27.89
C VAL A 13 4.46 -3.53 26.82
N GLY A 14 4.48 -4.46 25.88
CA GLY A 14 5.41 -4.50 24.76
C GLY A 14 4.82 -3.89 23.49
N LEU A 15 5.61 -3.06 22.84
CA LEU A 15 5.40 -2.60 21.47
C LEU A 15 6.53 -3.13 20.59
N VAL A 16 6.21 -3.56 19.38
CA VAL A 16 7.18 -4.23 18.51
C VAL A 16 7.80 -3.26 17.53
N GLY A 17 9.00 -2.76 17.84
CA GLY A 17 9.85 -2.00 16.91
C GLY A 17 10.79 -2.93 16.15
N SER A 18 10.43 -3.31 14.92
CA SER A 18 11.22 -4.18 14.04
C SER A 18 10.93 -3.86 12.58
N ILE A 19 11.96 -3.86 11.74
CA ILE A 19 11.77 -3.78 10.28
C ILE A 19 11.44 -5.15 9.66
N ASP A 20 11.77 -6.24 10.35
CA ASP A 20 11.77 -7.58 9.77
C ASP A 20 10.33 -8.15 9.67
N ASN A 21 9.35 -7.53 10.32
CA ASN A 21 7.98 -8.04 10.53
C ASN A 21 7.95 -9.49 11.00
N ASP A 22 8.81 -9.81 11.96
CA ASP A 22 9.12 -11.18 12.38
C ASP A 22 8.37 -11.63 13.63
N MET A 23 7.65 -10.73 14.30
CA MET A 23 7.03 -10.99 15.60
C MET A 23 5.59 -11.48 15.49
N PHE A 24 5.31 -12.66 16.03
CA PHE A 24 3.94 -13.14 16.18
C PHE A 24 3.16 -12.25 17.15
N GLY A 25 1.87 -12.05 16.90
CA GLY A 25 1.02 -11.20 17.73
C GLY A 25 0.42 -10.02 16.97
N THR A 26 1.17 -9.48 16.02
CA THR A 26 0.81 -8.32 15.18
C THR A 26 0.98 -8.66 13.70
N GLU A 27 0.16 -8.09 12.82
CA GLU A 27 0.27 -8.23 11.37
C GLU A 27 1.39 -7.36 10.78
N MET A 28 1.67 -6.22 11.43
CA MET A 28 2.72 -5.29 11.05
C MET A 28 3.48 -4.82 12.29
N THR A 29 4.81 -4.82 12.22
CA THR A 29 5.70 -4.28 13.26
C THR A 29 6.10 -2.84 12.94
N ILE A 30 6.43 -2.07 13.97
CA ILE A 30 6.85 -0.68 13.83
C ILE A 30 8.19 -0.62 13.10
N GLY A 31 8.18 -0.09 11.88
CA GLY A 31 9.33 0.14 11.01
C GLY A 31 9.32 -0.70 9.73
N ALA A 32 8.51 -1.76 9.66
CA ALA A 32 8.50 -2.68 8.53
C ALA A 32 8.01 -2.01 7.23
N ASP A 33 6.95 -1.21 7.31
CA ASP A 33 6.43 -0.47 6.15
C ASP A 33 7.42 0.59 5.65
N THR A 34 8.06 1.30 6.57
CA THR A 34 9.12 2.27 6.23
C THR A 34 10.31 1.60 5.56
N ALA A 35 10.74 0.43 6.05
CA ALA A 35 11.81 -0.34 5.43
C ALA A 35 11.43 -0.83 4.03
N LEU A 36 10.18 -1.29 3.85
CA LEU A 36 9.65 -1.69 2.54
C LEU A 36 9.68 -0.53 1.56
N HIS A 37 9.27 0.67 1.95
CA HIS A 37 9.40 1.89 1.12
C HIS A 37 10.86 2.11 0.66
N ARG A 38 11.85 1.96 1.56
CA ARG A 38 13.27 2.12 1.18
C ARG A 38 13.71 1.08 0.16
N ILE A 39 13.25 -0.17 0.30
CA ILE A 39 13.57 -1.26 -0.63
C ILE A 39 12.93 -0.99 -2.00
N VAL A 40 11.65 -0.65 -2.02
CA VAL A 40 10.90 -0.37 -3.25
C VAL A 40 11.55 0.80 -3.99
N GLU A 41 11.84 1.91 -3.32
CA GLU A 41 12.53 3.07 -3.92
C GLU A 41 13.89 2.71 -4.53
N ALA A 42 14.68 1.87 -3.84
CA ALA A 42 15.98 1.43 -4.34
C ALA A 42 15.84 0.54 -5.58
N ILE A 43 14.91 -0.42 -5.57
CA ILE A 43 14.65 -1.30 -6.72
C ILE A 43 14.12 -0.50 -7.90
N ASP A 44 13.22 0.44 -7.66
CA ASP A 44 12.66 1.33 -8.67
C ASP A 44 13.73 2.22 -9.32
N ALA A 45 14.68 2.71 -8.52
CA ALA A 45 15.85 3.44 -9.03
C ALA A 45 16.75 2.53 -9.88
N ILE A 46 16.98 1.29 -9.46
CA ILE A 46 17.74 0.30 -10.20
C ILE A 46 17.08 -0.04 -11.54
N ILE A 47 15.77 -0.33 -11.55
CA ILE A 47 15.01 -0.72 -12.74
C ILE A 47 15.08 0.38 -13.81
N SER A 48 15.06 1.65 -13.41
CA SER A 48 15.18 2.78 -14.33
C SER A 48 16.49 2.76 -15.14
N THR A 49 17.58 2.23 -14.56
CA THR A 49 18.88 2.05 -15.23
C THR A 49 19.00 0.71 -15.94
N ALA A 50 18.33 -0.33 -15.42
CA ALA A 50 18.36 -1.70 -15.93
C ALA A 50 17.75 -1.82 -17.33
N ALA A 51 16.64 -1.11 -17.56
CA ALA A 51 15.91 -1.15 -18.82
C ALA A 51 16.75 -0.72 -20.03
N SER A 52 17.78 0.10 -19.81
CA SER A 52 18.68 0.61 -20.86
C SER A 52 19.73 -0.40 -21.32
N HIS A 53 20.06 -1.41 -20.51
CA HIS A 53 21.18 -2.34 -20.76
C HIS A 53 20.80 -3.82 -20.74
N GLN A 54 19.51 -4.15 -20.60
CA GLN A 54 19.02 -5.52 -20.48
C GLN A 54 19.76 -6.35 -19.41
N ARG A 55 20.00 -5.74 -18.24
CA ARG A 55 20.72 -6.35 -17.13
C ARG A 55 19.81 -7.14 -16.20
N THR A 56 20.42 -8.09 -15.51
CA THR A 56 19.79 -8.78 -14.37
C THR A 56 20.33 -8.19 -13.08
N PHE A 57 19.45 -7.92 -12.12
CA PHE A 57 19.82 -7.42 -10.80
C PHE A 57 19.43 -8.43 -9.74
N VAL A 58 20.36 -8.70 -8.83
CA VAL A 58 20.14 -9.45 -7.60
C VAL A 58 20.18 -8.44 -6.47
N VAL A 59 19.06 -8.27 -5.77
CA VAL A 59 18.90 -7.30 -4.69
C VAL A 59 18.77 -8.04 -3.37
N GLU A 60 19.74 -7.83 -2.48
CA GLU A 60 19.75 -8.41 -1.14
C GLU A 60 19.09 -7.45 -0.14
N VAL A 61 18.07 -7.96 0.56
CA VAL A 61 17.25 -7.21 1.52
C VAL A 61 17.41 -7.77 2.93
N MET A 62 17.22 -6.91 3.93
CA MET A 62 17.23 -7.30 5.34
C MET A 62 15.98 -8.14 5.67
N GLY A 63 15.99 -8.71 6.86
CA GLY A 63 14.92 -9.61 7.34
C GLY A 63 15.43 -10.66 8.31
N ARG A 64 16.75 -10.80 8.48
CA ARG A 64 17.39 -11.84 9.30
C ARG A 64 16.87 -13.24 8.94
N ASN A 65 15.90 -13.77 9.68
CA ASN A 65 15.29 -15.09 9.44
C ASN A 65 13.82 -14.97 9.00
N CYS A 66 13.42 -13.79 8.51
CA CYS A 66 12.10 -13.46 8.02
C CYS A 66 12.16 -13.03 6.56
N GLY A 67 11.32 -13.65 5.73
CA GLY A 67 11.19 -13.34 4.30
C GLY A 67 10.25 -12.19 3.97
N TYR A 68 9.60 -11.56 4.97
CA TYR A 68 8.54 -10.57 4.73
C TYR A 68 8.97 -9.42 3.82
N LEU A 69 10.09 -8.76 4.14
CA LEU A 69 10.59 -7.65 3.33
C LEU A 69 10.93 -8.08 1.90
N ALA A 70 11.50 -9.27 1.72
CA ALA A 70 11.80 -9.82 0.40
C ALA A 70 10.54 -10.15 -0.40
N LEU A 71 9.55 -10.80 0.23
CA LEU A 71 8.29 -11.16 -0.39
C LEU A 71 7.49 -9.92 -0.80
N MET A 72 7.28 -8.99 0.13
CA MET A 72 6.49 -7.80 -0.13
C MET A 72 7.17 -6.87 -1.15
N SER A 73 8.50 -6.70 -1.07
CA SER A 73 9.22 -5.92 -2.09
C SER A 73 9.19 -6.58 -3.46
N ALA A 74 9.23 -7.92 -3.54
CA ALA A 74 9.07 -8.64 -4.79
C ALA A 74 7.69 -8.42 -5.43
N VAL A 75 6.63 -8.44 -4.64
CA VAL A 75 5.26 -8.12 -5.10
C VAL A 75 5.17 -6.67 -5.58
N ALA A 76 5.63 -5.72 -4.76
CA ALA A 76 5.52 -4.29 -5.01
C ALA A 76 6.35 -3.83 -6.22
N THR A 77 7.49 -4.47 -6.49
CA THR A 77 8.39 -4.09 -7.60
C THR A 77 8.23 -4.97 -8.84
N GLY A 78 7.42 -6.02 -8.76
CA GLY A 78 7.26 -7.00 -9.83
C GLY A 78 8.56 -7.78 -10.11
N ALA A 79 9.27 -8.14 -9.04
CA ALA A 79 10.44 -9.01 -9.13
C ALA A 79 10.08 -10.33 -9.81
N ASN A 80 11.07 -10.96 -10.43
CA ASN A 80 10.87 -12.14 -11.26
C ASN A 80 11.20 -13.43 -10.54
N TRP A 81 11.91 -13.32 -9.42
CA TRP A 81 12.20 -14.43 -8.53
C TRP A 81 12.42 -13.86 -7.12
N VAL A 82 11.97 -14.60 -6.12
CA VAL A 82 12.19 -14.27 -4.71
C VAL A 82 12.74 -15.48 -3.97
N LEU A 83 13.65 -15.25 -3.03
CA LEU A 83 14.22 -16.28 -2.18
C LEU A 83 14.03 -15.88 -0.71
N ILE A 84 13.26 -16.68 0.02
CA ILE A 84 12.89 -16.45 1.42
C ILE A 84 13.20 -17.67 2.29
N PRO A 85 13.54 -17.50 3.58
CA PRO A 85 13.82 -18.61 4.47
C PRO A 85 12.61 -19.49 4.77
N GLU A 86 11.40 -18.95 4.76
CA GLU A 86 10.18 -19.70 5.05
C GLU A 86 9.78 -20.68 3.93
N CYS A 87 10.14 -20.37 2.69
CA CYS A 87 9.86 -21.20 1.53
C CYS A 87 11.11 -21.31 0.64
N PRO A 88 12.09 -22.14 1.06
CA PRO A 88 13.28 -22.38 0.26
C PRO A 88 12.91 -23.07 -1.06
N PRO A 89 13.76 -22.98 -2.10
CA PRO A 89 13.49 -23.63 -3.37
C PRO A 89 13.23 -25.14 -3.21
N THR A 90 12.19 -25.65 -3.86
CA THR A 90 11.66 -26.99 -3.58
C THR A 90 12.47 -28.12 -4.24
N THR A 91 13.19 -27.82 -5.32
CA THR A 91 13.93 -28.77 -6.14
C THR A 91 15.44 -28.59 -6.00
N ASP A 92 16.19 -29.69 -6.16
CA ASP A 92 17.67 -29.66 -6.10
C ASP A 92 18.30 -28.89 -7.28
N ASN A 93 17.55 -28.69 -8.36
CA ASN A 93 17.95 -27.98 -9.57
C ASN A 93 17.29 -26.59 -9.69
N TRP A 94 16.94 -25.97 -8.56
CA TRP A 94 16.27 -24.67 -8.54
C TRP A 94 17.04 -23.57 -9.28
N GLU A 95 18.38 -23.69 -9.37
CA GLU A 95 19.20 -22.76 -10.15
C GLU A 95 18.81 -22.80 -11.63
N ASP A 96 18.58 -24.00 -12.18
CA ASP A 96 18.14 -24.17 -13.56
C ASP A 96 16.71 -23.66 -13.76
N GLU A 97 15.83 -23.89 -12.80
CA GLU A 97 14.46 -23.38 -12.86
C GLU A 97 14.41 -21.86 -12.85
N MET A 98 15.19 -21.22 -11.97
CA MET A 98 15.34 -19.77 -11.92
C MET A 98 15.90 -19.27 -13.26
N CYS A 99 16.98 -19.87 -13.77
CA CYS A 99 17.59 -19.49 -15.05
C CYS A 99 16.59 -19.64 -16.22
N ALA A 100 15.81 -20.72 -16.25
CA ALA A 100 14.80 -20.97 -17.27
C ALA A 100 13.66 -19.95 -17.19
N ALA A 101 13.14 -19.68 -15.99
CA ALA A 101 12.06 -18.71 -15.77
C ALA A 101 12.47 -17.29 -16.18
N LEU A 102 13.69 -16.86 -15.84
CA LEU A 102 14.21 -15.54 -16.23
C LEU A 102 14.46 -15.46 -17.74
N SER A 103 14.96 -16.52 -18.36
CA SER A 103 15.21 -16.58 -19.80
C SER A 103 13.90 -16.59 -20.60
N ALA A 104 12.89 -17.35 -20.16
CA ALA A 104 11.55 -17.34 -20.74
C ALA A 104 10.91 -15.96 -20.64
N GLY A 105 11.04 -15.29 -19.49
CA GLY A 105 10.57 -13.92 -19.32
C GLY A 105 11.19 -12.94 -20.31
N ARG A 106 12.51 -13.03 -20.53
CA ARG A 106 13.21 -12.21 -21.54
C ARG A 106 12.75 -12.53 -22.97
N ALA A 107 12.58 -13.81 -23.30
CA ALA A 107 12.05 -14.24 -24.60
C ALA A 107 10.63 -13.70 -24.84
N ALA A 108 9.83 -13.57 -23.79
CA ALA A 108 8.51 -12.94 -23.82
C ALA A 108 8.54 -11.40 -23.85
N GLY A 109 9.71 -10.77 -24.02
CA GLY A 109 9.87 -9.32 -24.19
C GLY A 109 10.20 -8.54 -22.91
N ARG A 110 10.48 -9.22 -21.78
CA ARG A 110 10.91 -8.56 -20.54
C ARG A 110 12.30 -7.92 -20.71
N ARG A 111 12.39 -6.61 -20.45
CA ARG A 111 13.62 -5.82 -20.67
C ARG A 111 14.66 -5.95 -19.57
N SER A 112 14.25 -6.20 -18.33
CA SER A 112 15.15 -6.36 -17.19
C SER A 112 14.65 -7.47 -16.29
N SER A 113 15.57 -8.15 -15.61
CA SER A 113 15.21 -9.17 -14.62
C SER A 113 15.66 -8.74 -13.23
N THR A 114 14.80 -8.90 -12.24
CA THR A 114 15.13 -8.63 -10.83
C THR A 114 14.89 -9.87 -9.99
N VAL A 115 15.91 -10.28 -9.24
CA VAL A 115 15.85 -11.33 -8.22
C VAL A 115 15.98 -10.67 -6.86
N VAL A 116 15.03 -10.89 -5.97
CA VAL A 116 15.08 -10.39 -4.59
C VAL A 116 15.46 -11.55 -3.67
N VAL A 117 16.48 -11.35 -2.83
CA VAL A 117 16.98 -12.37 -1.91
C VAL A 117 16.99 -11.81 -0.49
N ALA A 118 16.33 -12.51 0.44
CA ALA A 118 16.39 -12.19 1.86
C ALA A 118 17.78 -12.53 2.43
N GLU A 119 18.27 -11.74 3.40
CA GLU A 119 19.52 -12.02 4.14
C GLU A 119 19.56 -13.46 4.70
N GLY A 120 18.41 -13.99 5.12
CA GLY A 120 18.26 -15.34 5.65
C GLY A 120 18.01 -16.44 4.63
N ALA A 121 18.04 -16.14 3.32
CA ALA A 121 17.71 -17.12 2.28
C ALA A 121 18.63 -18.34 2.35
N ARG A 122 18.01 -19.53 2.29
CA ARG A 122 18.67 -20.83 2.40
C ARG A 122 18.03 -21.82 1.45
N ASP A 123 18.77 -22.87 1.11
CA ASP A 123 18.20 -24.05 0.46
C ASP A 123 17.51 -24.97 1.49
N ARG A 124 16.89 -26.05 1.00
CA ARG A 124 16.19 -27.02 1.87
C ARG A 124 17.13 -27.74 2.84
N ASN A 125 18.42 -27.81 2.51
CA ASN A 125 19.44 -28.44 3.33
C ASN A 125 19.98 -27.49 4.42
N GLY A 126 19.55 -26.23 4.41
CA GLY A 126 19.96 -25.19 5.35
C GLY A 126 21.21 -24.42 4.93
N ASN A 127 21.74 -24.67 3.73
CA ASN A 127 22.89 -23.95 3.18
C ASN A 127 22.46 -22.53 2.79
N PRO A 128 23.22 -21.48 3.17
CA PRO A 128 22.90 -20.11 2.80
C PRO A 128 22.93 -19.89 1.28
N ILE A 129 21.92 -19.21 0.74
CA ILE A 129 21.88 -18.75 -0.65
C ILE A 129 22.25 -17.27 -0.67
N THR A 130 23.49 -16.96 -1.06
CA THR A 130 24.00 -15.58 -1.07
C THR A 130 23.72 -14.88 -2.39
N ALA A 131 23.61 -13.55 -2.38
CA ALA A 131 23.47 -12.77 -3.61
C ALA A 131 24.63 -12.96 -4.60
N ALA A 132 25.85 -13.15 -4.08
CA ALA A 132 27.04 -13.46 -4.89
C ALA A 132 26.93 -14.81 -5.60
N TYR A 133 26.42 -15.84 -4.91
CA TYR A 133 26.19 -17.16 -5.50
C TYR A 133 25.15 -17.10 -6.62
N ILE A 134 24.03 -16.41 -6.40
CA ILE A 134 22.99 -16.22 -7.43
C ILE A 134 23.57 -15.53 -8.66
N LYS A 135 24.40 -14.51 -8.46
CA LYS A 135 25.09 -13.83 -9.57
C LYS A 135 25.94 -14.79 -10.40
N GLU A 136 26.78 -15.59 -9.75
CA GLU A 136 27.65 -16.57 -10.41
C GLU A 136 26.83 -17.59 -11.23
N VAL A 137 25.74 -18.10 -10.64
CA VAL A 137 24.80 -19.00 -11.31
C VAL A 137 24.22 -18.36 -12.57
N LEU A 138 23.71 -17.12 -12.48
CA LEU A 138 23.11 -16.42 -13.61
C LEU A 138 24.13 -16.13 -14.71
N GLU A 139 25.32 -15.65 -14.36
CA GLU A 139 26.38 -15.35 -15.34
C GLU A 139 26.86 -16.63 -16.04
N THR A 140 27.07 -17.71 -15.29
CA THR A 140 27.59 -18.97 -15.84
C THR A 140 26.58 -19.72 -16.69
N ARG A 141 25.32 -19.82 -16.24
CA ARG A 141 24.30 -20.64 -16.92
C ARG A 141 23.56 -19.88 -18.03
N THR A 142 23.42 -18.55 -17.91
CA THR A 142 22.63 -17.75 -18.88
C THR A 142 23.46 -16.74 -19.67
N GLY A 143 24.71 -16.48 -19.29
CA GLY A 143 25.55 -15.47 -19.93
C GLY A 143 25.08 -14.03 -19.74
N GLN A 144 24.16 -13.77 -18.81
CA GLN A 144 23.58 -12.44 -18.59
C GLN A 144 24.47 -11.55 -17.71
N ASP A 145 24.68 -10.29 -18.10
CA ASP A 145 25.34 -9.27 -17.25
C ASP A 145 24.51 -9.05 -15.98
N THR A 146 25.03 -9.55 -14.86
CA THR A 146 24.32 -9.59 -13.59
C THR A 146 25.00 -8.70 -12.56
N ARG A 147 24.22 -7.86 -11.88
CA ARG A 147 24.69 -6.94 -10.85
C ARG A 147 24.06 -7.28 -9.52
N VAL A 148 24.86 -7.21 -8.47
CA VAL A 148 24.40 -7.41 -7.09
C VAL A 148 24.29 -6.03 -6.44
N THR A 149 23.21 -5.80 -5.71
CA THR A 149 23.05 -4.64 -4.83
C THR A 149 22.61 -5.11 -3.46
N ILE A 150 23.47 -4.90 -2.47
CA ILE A 150 23.16 -5.17 -1.07
C ILE A 150 22.71 -3.84 -0.46
N LEU A 151 21.41 -3.72 -0.14
CA LEU A 151 20.86 -2.45 0.34
C LEU A 151 21.37 -2.09 1.74
N GLY A 152 21.61 -3.10 2.58
CA GLY A 152 22.13 -2.93 3.93
C GLY A 152 21.28 -1.93 4.76
N HIS A 153 21.96 -1.07 5.52
CA HIS A 153 21.35 -0.19 6.51
C HIS A 153 20.47 0.94 5.95
N VAL A 154 20.44 1.16 4.63
CA VAL A 154 19.51 2.15 4.04
C VAL A 154 18.06 1.81 4.37
N GLN A 155 17.76 0.53 4.60
CA GLN A 155 16.45 -0.01 4.97
C GLN A 155 16.02 0.36 6.40
N ARG A 156 16.94 0.83 7.25
CA ARG A 156 16.66 1.26 8.63
C ARG A 156 16.61 2.77 8.80
N GLY A 157 16.97 3.52 7.76
CA GLY A 157 17.04 4.98 7.76
C GLY A 157 15.88 5.63 7.01
N GLY A 158 15.89 6.95 6.96
CA GLY A 158 14.85 7.75 6.32
C GLY A 158 13.76 8.18 7.31
N SER A 159 12.82 8.97 6.81
CA SER A 159 11.65 9.39 7.59
C SER A 159 10.60 8.28 7.59
N PRO A 160 9.92 8.02 8.71
CA PRO A 160 8.83 7.04 8.76
C PRO A 160 7.73 7.36 7.74
N SER A 161 7.19 6.32 7.09
CA SER A 161 6.04 6.41 6.21
C SER A 161 4.79 6.91 6.95
N ALA A 162 3.76 7.32 6.19
CA ALA A 162 2.52 7.79 6.80
C ALA A 162 1.88 6.69 7.68
N TYR A 163 1.75 5.47 7.15
CA TYR A 163 1.25 4.31 7.89
C TYR A 163 2.01 4.13 9.21
N GLU A 164 3.34 4.19 9.17
CA GLU A 164 4.19 3.98 10.34
C GLU A 164 3.94 5.03 11.44
N ARG A 165 3.86 6.31 11.08
CA ARG A 165 3.61 7.39 12.05
C ARG A 165 2.23 7.26 12.71
N ILE A 166 1.23 6.92 11.90
CA ILE A 166 -0.14 6.73 12.36
C ILE A 166 -0.21 5.52 13.29
N MET A 167 0.25 4.37 12.81
CA MET A 167 0.16 3.10 13.52
C MET A 167 0.90 3.16 14.86
N ALA A 168 2.14 3.66 14.86
CA ALA A 168 2.93 3.83 16.08
C ALA A 168 2.23 4.72 17.12
N SER A 169 1.55 5.78 16.66
CA SER A 169 0.77 6.67 17.54
C SER A 169 -0.44 5.97 18.15
N ILE A 170 -1.17 5.19 17.33
CA ILE A 170 -2.36 4.44 17.77
C ILE A 170 -1.98 3.36 18.80
N VAL A 171 -0.97 2.53 18.50
CA VAL A 171 -0.55 1.47 19.44
C VAL A 171 0.12 2.04 20.69
N GLY A 172 0.80 3.20 20.57
CA GLY A 172 1.35 3.93 21.72
C GLY A 172 0.26 4.44 22.67
N ASN A 173 -0.83 4.98 22.13
CA ASN A 173 -2.00 5.36 22.92
C ASN A 173 -2.62 4.14 23.63
N ALA A 174 -2.87 3.06 22.88
CA ALA A 174 -3.47 1.85 23.45
C ALA A 174 -2.59 1.18 24.51
N ALA A 175 -1.26 1.20 24.36
CA ALA A 175 -0.34 0.72 25.39
C ALA A 175 -0.43 1.57 26.67
N THR A 176 -0.60 2.89 26.54
CA THR A 176 -0.76 3.80 27.66
C THR A 176 -2.09 3.55 28.38
N GLU A 177 -3.18 3.41 27.63
CA GLU A 177 -4.51 3.09 28.17
C GLU A 177 -4.51 1.73 28.90
N SER A 178 -3.87 0.71 28.30
CA SER A 178 -3.71 -0.61 28.95
C SER A 178 -2.97 -0.47 30.28
N LEU A 179 -1.84 0.24 30.33
CA LEU A 179 -1.08 0.44 31.57
C LEU A 179 -1.88 1.20 32.65
N ILE A 180 -2.64 2.23 32.29
CA ILE A 180 -3.46 3.00 33.23
C ILE A 180 -4.62 2.16 33.79
N ALA A 181 -5.25 1.36 32.94
CA ALA A 181 -6.37 0.49 33.33
C ALA A 181 -5.91 -0.79 34.05
N SER A 182 -4.65 -1.20 33.86
CA SER A 182 -4.14 -2.49 34.32
C SER A 182 -4.14 -2.63 35.84
N SER A 183 -4.70 -3.75 36.30
CA SER A 183 -4.34 -4.37 37.57
C SER A 183 -3.13 -5.29 37.36
N PRO A 184 -2.44 -5.77 38.41
CA PRO A 184 -1.31 -6.68 38.25
C PRO A 184 -1.70 -7.90 37.41
N SER A 185 -1.21 -7.96 36.18
CA SER A 185 -1.56 -8.96 35.16
C SER A 185 -0.31 -9.50 34.46
N GLU A 186 -0.49 -10.51 33.61
CA GLU A 186 0.56 -10.94 32.69
C GLU A 186 0.97 -9.77 31.77
N ALA A 187 2.23 -9.74 31.35
CA ALA A 187 2.73 -8.77 30.39
C ALA A 187 2.03 -8.93 29.03
N GLU A 188 1.62 -7.83 28.45
CA GLU A 188 0.88 -7.80 27.19
C GLU A 188 1.76 -7.31 26.03
N LEU A 189 1.46 -7.75 24.83
CA LEU A 189 1.96 -7.19 23.57
C LEU A 189 0.80 -6.49 22.88
N ILE A 190 0.96 -5.21 22.57
CA ILE A 190 -0.01 -4.43 21.80
C ILE A 190 0.46 -4.37 20.34
N GLY A 191 -0.44 -4.72 19.43
CA GLY A 191 -0.20 -4.73 17.98
C GLY A 191 -1.48 -4.50 17.20
N ILE A 192 -1.42 -4.69 15.88
CA ILE A 192 -2.58 -4.55 14.99
C ILE A 192 -2.91 -5.90 14.34
N ARG A 193 -4.21 -6.20 14.25
CA ARG A 193 -4.77 -7.24 13.38
C ARG A 193 -6.06 -6.75 12.76
N GLN A 194 -6.25 -6.99 11.46
CA GLN A 194 -7.47 -6.59 10.73
C GLN A 194 -7.80 -5.10 11.00
N TYR A 195 -6.78 -4.23 10.89
CA TYR A 195 -6.86 -2.78 11.14
C TYR A 195 -7.32 -2.36 12.55
N SER A 196 -7.45 -3.30 13.48
CA SER A 196 -7.84 -3.05 14.87
C SER A 196 -6.67 -3.27 15.82
N VAL A 197 -6.63 -2.49 16.90
CA VAL A 197 -5.67 -2.70 17.99
C VAL A 197 -6.02 -3.99 18.71
N THR A 198 -4.99 -4.80 18.97
CA THR A 198 -5.12 -6.07 19.69
C THR A 198 -4.11 -6.13 20.82
N SER A 199 -4.52 -6.77 21.93
CA SER A 199 -3.64 -7.15 23.03
C SER A 199 -3.49 -8.67 23.05
N SER A 200 -2.29 -9.16 23.29
CA SER A 200 -1.97 -10.59 23.37
C SER A 200 -0.95 -10.86 24.48
N PRO A 201 -0.96 -12.03 25.13
CA PRO A 201 0.06 -12.38 26.12
C PRO A 201 1.46 -12.34 25.51
N LEU A 202 2.36 -11.53 26.08
CA LEU A 202 3.68 -11.28 25.52
C LEU A 202 4.48 -12.57 25.38
N MET A 203 4.46 -13.42 26.41
CA MET A 203 5.24 -14.66 26.41
C MET A 203 4.75 -15.66 25.35
N ALA A 204 3.44 -15.77 25.17
CA ALA A 204 2.86 -16.62 24.13
C ALA A 204 3.29 -16.16 22.72
N CYS A 205 3.38 -14.85 22.50
CA CYS A 205 3.87 -14.28 21.24
C CYS A 205 5.36 -14.58 21.03
N VAL A 206 6.20 -14.39 22.05
CA VAL A 206 7.64 -14.69 22.00
C VAL A 206 7.90 -16.16 21.70
N GLU A 207 7.20 -17.07 22.38
CA GLU A 207 7.31 -18.53 22.15
C GLU A 207 6.96 -18.91 20.72
N LYS A 208 5.88 -18.36 20.17
CA LYS A 208 5.48 -18.61 18.77
C LYS A 208 6.49 -18.07 17.77
N THR A 209 7.05 -16.87 18.01
CA THR A 209 8.12 -16.31 17.17
C THR A 209 9.35 -17.23 17.14
N HIS A 210 9.78 -17.74 18.30
CA HIS A 210 10.88 -18.71 18.36
C HIS A 210 10.52 -20.04 17.67
N HIS A 211 9.26 -20.46 17.75
CA HIS A 211 8.80 -21.68 17.12
C HIS A 211 8.92 -21.64 15.59
N VAL A 212 8.65 -20.50 14.94
CA VAL A 212 8.88 -20.32 13.49
C VAL A 212 10.34 -20.61 13.13
N ALA A 213 11.29 -20.05 13.87
CA ALA A 213 12.71 -20.26 13.64
C ALA A 213 13.16 -21.71 13.89
N GLU A 214 12.53 -22.40 14.85
CA GLU A 214 12.75 -23.83 15.08
C GLU A 214 12.22 -24.67 13.91
N LEU A 215 11.01 -24.39 13.41
CA LEU A 215 10.42 -25.10 12.27
C LEU A 215 11.30 -24.99 11.02
N ILE A 216 11.82 -23.79 10.73
CA ILE A 216 12.78 -23.57 9.63
C ILE A 216 14.05 -24.41 9.82
N ARG A 217 14.62 -24.44 11.03
CA ARG A 217 15.80 -25.28 11.35
C ARG A 217 15.53 -26.77 11.22
N GLN A 218 14.32 -27.21 11.53
CA GLN A 218 13.86 -28.59 11.39
C GLN A 218 13.43 -28.94 9.95
N GLN A 219 13.60 -28.02 8.98
CA GLN A 219 13.17 -28.19 7.59
C GLN A 219 11.66 -28.41 7.42
N ARG A 220 10.85 -27.92 8.37
CA ARG A 220 9.38 -28.00 8.39
C ARG A 220 8.78 -26.70 7.84
N PHE A 221 9.05 -26.43 6.57
CA PHE A 221 8.75 -25.16 5.90
C PHE A 221 7.25 -24.88 5.75
N ASP A 222 6.44 -25.88 5.41
CA ASP A 222 4.98 -25.72 5.28
C ASP A 222 4.34 -25.24 6.59
N GLU A 223 4.81 -25.76 7.72
CA GLU A 223 4.35 -25.34 9.04
C GLU A 223 4.86 -23.95 9.42
N ALA A 224 6.08 -23.59 9.01
CA ALA A 224 6.60 -22.24 9.20
C ALA A 224 5.79 -21.19 8.41
N MET A 225 5.45 -21.50 7.15
CA MET A 225 4.58 -20.68 6.31
C MET A 225 3.19 -20.52 6.91
N ALA A 226 2.58 -21.62 7.40
CA ALA A 226 1.28 -21.57 8.06
C ALA A 226 1.31 -20.73 9.35
N LEU A 227 2.41 -20.80 10.12
CA LEU A 227 2.55 -20.07 11.37
C LEU A 227 2.79 -18.57 11.18
N ARG A 228 3.35 -18.13 10.03
CA ARG A 228 3.44 -16.71 9.64
C ARG A 228 2.06 -16.06 9.41
N GLY A 229 1.02 -16.86 9.21
CA GLY A 229 -0.36 -16.41 9.02
C GLY A 229 -0.83 -16.43 7.56
N GLY A 230 -2.16 -16.40 7.38
CA GLY A 230 -2.80 -16.58 6.06
C GLY A 230 -2.31 -15.58 5.01
N ASN A 231 -2.24 -14.30 5.37
CA ASN A 231 -1.81 -13.25 4.43
C ASN A 231 -0.41 -13.50 3.84
N PHE A 232 0.52 -14.07 4.61
CA PHE A 232 1.90 -14.31 4.15
C PHE A 232 1.95 -15.41 3.07
N ALA A 233 1.29 -16.55 3.34
CA ALA A 233 1.23 -17.67 2.40
C ALA A 233 0.45 -17.31 1.14
N GLU A 234 -0.71 -16.66 1.29
CA GLU A 234 -1.52 -16.20 0.15
C GLU A 234 -0.76 -15.21 -0.73
N THR A 235 0.01 -14.30 -0.12
CA THR A 235 0.86 -13.35 -0.87
C THR A 235 1.97 -14.07 -1.64
N TYR A 236 2.54 -15.13 -1.08
CA TYR A 236 3.54 -15.94 -1.76
C TYR A 236 2.95 -16.64 -3.00
N ASP A 237 1.76 -17.26 -2.88
CA ASP A 237 1.07 -17.90 -4.00
C ASP A 237 0.66 -16.89 -5.09
N LEU A 238 0.20 -15.71 -4.67
CA LEU A 238 -0.09 -14.59 -5.54
C LEU A 238 1.16 -14.21 -6.35
N LEU A 239 2.31 -14.05 -5.69
CA LEU A 239 3.57 -13.72 -6.34
C LEU A 239 3.98 -14.78 -7.35
N GLN A 240 3.89 -16.07 -6.99
CA GLN A 240 4.24 -17.17 -7.91
C GLN A 240 3.46 -17.11 -9.22
N THR A 241 2.21 -16.66 -9.19
CA THR A 241 1.41 -16.47 -10.40
C THR A 241 1.86 -15.24 -11.19
N LEU A 242 2.11 -14.12 -10.50
CA LEU A 242 2.53 -12.87 -11.15
C LEU A 242 3.93 -12.92 -11.79
N THR A 243 4.82 -13.81 -11.33
CA THR A 243 6.19 -13.94 -11.86
C THR A 243 6.30 -14.81 -13.12
N ARG A 244 5.28 -15.60 -13.44
CA ARG A 244 5.30 -16.53 -14.59
C ARG A 244 5.60 -15.81 -15.92
N ALA A 245 6.33 -16.49 -16.80
CA ALA A 245 6.63 -15.99 -18.14
C ALA A 245 5.41 -16.04 -19.06
N HIS A 246 4.53 -17.03 -18.86
CA HIS A 246 3.32 -17.28 -19.63
C HIS A 246 2.19 -17.72 -18.68
N PRO A 247 0.91 -17.51 -19.05
CA PRO A 247 -0.21 -18.06 -18.28
C PRO A 247 -0.16 -19.59 -18.28
N ARG A 248 -0.79 -20.20 -17.26
CA ARG A 248 -1.00 -21.65 -17.20
C ARG A 248 -1.69 -22.16 -18.48
N GLN A 249 -1.31 -23.36 -18.90
CA GLN A 249 -2.03 -24.05 -19.98
C GLN A 249 -3.40 -24.53 -19.48
N LEU A 250 -4.44 -24.15 -20.22
CA LEU A 250 -5.81 -24.58 -20.02
C LEU A 250 -5.97 -26.07 -20.30
N ALA A 251 -6.66 -26.80 -19.43
CA ALA A 251 -7.19 -28.11 -19.79
C ALA A 251 -8.36 -27.96 -20.78
N PRO A 252 -8.62 -28.96 -21.67
CA PRO A 252 -9.62 -28.85 -22.73
C PRO A 252 -11.05 -28.55 -22.25
N ASP A 253 -11.37 -28.91 -21.01
CA ASP A 253 -12.73 -28.91 -20.46
C ASP A 253 -13.01 -27.70 -19.55
N GLU A 254 -12.01 -26.83 -19.36
CA GLU A 254 -12.12 -25.69 -18.45
C GLU A 254 -13.00 -24.58 -19.04
N LYS A 255 -13.91 -24.07 -18.22
CA LYS A 255 -14.83 -23.00 -18.62
C LYS A 255 -14.06 -21.70 -18.85
N GLN A 256 -14.11 -21.20 -20.08
CA GLN A 256 -13.53 -19.90 -20.44
C GLN A 256 -14.58 -18.80 -20.37
N LEU A 257 -14.42 -17.88 -19.41
CA LEU A 257 -15.22 -16.65 -19.32
C LEU A 257 -14.56 -15.50 -20.11
N ARG A 258 -15.36 -14.49 -20.43
CA ARG A 258 -14.93 -13.23 -21.07
C ARG A 258 -15.14 -12.09 -20.08
N ILE A 259 -14.05 -11.61 -19.49
CA ILE A 259 -14.10 -10.67 -18.36
C ILE A 259 -13.69 -9.29 -18.86
N LEU A 260 -14.58 -8.30 -18.70
CA LEU A 260 -14.29 -6.90 -19.00
C LEU A 260 -13.77 -6.18 -17.76
N MET A 261 -12.71 -5.40 -17.90
CA MET A 261 -12.12 -4.60 -16.82
C MET A 261 -12.04 -3.13 -17.23
N LEU A 262 -12.33 -2.22 -16.31
CA LEU A 262 -12.25 -0.78 -16.60
C LEU A 262 -11.91 0.04 -15.37
N HIS A 263 -11.35 1.22 -15.60
CA HIS A 263 -11.19 2.24 -14.57
C HIS A 263 -12.37 3.22 -14.57
N CYS A 264 -12.78 3.70 -13.39
CA CYS A 264 -13.84 4.70 -13.28
C CYS A 264 -13.57 5.68 -12.13
N GLY A 265 -13.77 6.97 -12.38
CA GLY A 265 -13.54 8.06 -11.44
C GLY A 265 -12.21 8.78 -11.64
N ALA A 266 -11.80 9.53 -10.62
CA ALA A 266 -10.51 10.22 -10.62
C ALA A 266 -9.34 9.24 -10.53
N VAL A 267 -8.18 9.68 -11.03
CA VAL A 267 -6.95 8.89 -10.97
C VAL A 267 -6.55 8.63 -9.51
N ALA A 268 -6.28 7.36 -9.21
CA ALA A 268 -5.68 6.92 -7.95
C ALA A 268 -4.42 6.08 -8.24
N PRO A 269 -3.30 6.31 -7.54
CA PRO A 269 -2.14 5.43 -7.61
C PRO A 269 -2.52 3.99 -7.31
N GLY A 270 -2.03 3.06 -8.11
CA GLY A 270 -2.31 1.63 -7.95
C GLY A 270 -3.44 1.09 -8.82
N MET A 271 -4.19 1.94 -9.56
CA MET A 271 -5.18 1.48 -10.55
C MET A 271 -4.53 0.55 -11.59
N ASN A 272 -3.37 0.95 -12.13
CA ASN A 272 -2.59 0.12 -13.05
C ASN A 272 -2.14 -1.20 -12.41
N THR A 273 -1.73 -1.17 -11.14
CA THR A 273 -1.27 -2.35 -10.39
C THR A 273 -2.41 -3.35 -10.18
N ALA A 274 -3.60 -2.84 -9.83
CA ALA A 274 -4.81 -3.64 -9.66
C ALA A 274 -5.27 -4.26 -10.98
N LEU A 275 -5.33 -3.47 -12.06
CA LEU A 275 -5.69 -3.98 -13.39
C LEU A 275 -4.67 -5.01 -13.87
N ARG A 276 -3.36 -4.76 -13.67
CA ARG A 276 -2.29 -5.71 -13.99
C ARG A 276 -2.52 -7.05 -13.31
N ALA A 277 -2.79 -7.04 -12.00
CA ALA A 277 -3.04 -8.26 -11.25
C ALA A 277 -4.28 -8.98 -11.80
N ALA A 278 -5.40 -8.28 -11.94
CA ALA A 278 -6.64 -8.85 -12.46
C ALA A 278 -6.48 -9.46 -13.85
N VAL A 279 -5.78 -8.79 -14.77
CA VAL A 279 -5.47 -9.33 -16.11
C VAL A 279 -4.63 -10.61 -16.01
N ARG A 280 -3.55 -10.60 -15.23
CA ARG A 280 -2.67 -11.77 -15.08
C ARG A 280 -3.42 -12.97 -14.48
N PHE A 281 -4.19 -12.76 -13.42
CA PHE A 281 -4.99 -13.83 -12.80
C PHE A 281 -6.11 -14.33 -13.71
N GLY A 282 -6.81 -13.43 -14.42
CA GLY A 282 -7.83 -13.82 -15.39
C GLY A 282 -7.26 -14.70 -16.51
N LEU A 283 -6.10 -14.34 -17.05
CA LEU A 283 -5.41 -15.11 -18.08
C LEU A 283 -4.83 -16.43 -17.55
N ASP A 284 -4.28 -16.47 -16.33
CA ASP A 284 -3.75 -17.70 -15.72
C ASP A 284 -4.86 -18.70 -15.34
N ALA A 285 -6.05 -18.19 -14.99
CA ALA A 285 -7.28 -18.97 -14.88
C ALA A 285 -7.87 -19.38 -16.25
N GLY A 286 -7.25 -18.93 -17.35
CA GLY A 286 -7.60 -19.32 -18.70
C GLY A 286 -8.83 -18.61 -19.29
N HIS A 287 -9.21 -17.48 -18.70
CA HIS A 287 -10.26 -16.61 -19.21
C HIS A 287 -9.73 -15.67 -20.29
N ARG A 288 -10.63 -15.13 -21.12
CA ARG A 288 -10.31 -14.04 -22.05
C ARG A 288 -10.59 -12.72 -21.36
N VAL A 289 -9.59 -11.87 -21.29
CA VAL A 289 -9.68 -10.60 -20.56
C VAL A 289 -9.76 -9.45 -21.55
N PHE A 290 -10.67 -8.52 -21.30
CA PHE A 290 -10.88 -7.31 -22.08
C PHE A 290 -10.70 -6.09 -21.19
N ALA A 291 -10.22 -4.99 -21.76
CA ALA A 291 -10.16 -3.70 -21.07
C ALA A 291 -10.75 -2.58 -21.93
N THR A 292 -11.32 -1.55 -21.31
CA THR A 292 -11.85 -0.38 -22.01
C THR A 292 -10.94 0.83 -21.87
N TYR A 293 -10.79 1.60 -22.93
CA TYR A 293 -10.19 2.93 -22.82
C TYR A 293 -11.15 3.93 -22.16
N ASN A 294 -10.64 4.81 -21.30
CA ASN A 294 -11.38 5.94 -20.69
C ASN A 294 -12.68 5.55 -19.96
N GLY A 295 -12.69 4.37 -19.33
CA GLY A 295 -13.82 3.90 -18.53
C GLY A 295 -15.10 3.71 -19.34
N PHE A 296 -16.23 4.15 -18.79
CA PHE A 296 -17.54 3.93 -19.40
C PHE A 296 -17.75 4.70 -20.71
N GLU A 297 -17.12 5.86 -20.88
CA GLU A 297 -17.19 6.63 -22.12
C GLU A 297 -16.66 5.80 -23.30
N GLY A 298 -15.47 5.20 -23.16
CA GLY A 298 -14.95 4.33 -24.21
C GLY A 298 -15.69 3.00 -24.31
N LEU A 299 -16.33 2.51 -23.24
CA LEU A 299 -17.23 1.37 -23.34
C LEU A 299 -18.42 1.68 -24.26
N GLU A 300 -19.09 2.81 -24.10
CA GLU A 300 -20.20 3.25 -24.95
C GLU A 300 -19.79 3.36 -26.42
N GLU A 301 -18.59 3.88 -26.67
CA GLU A 301 -18.00 4.05 -28.01
C GLU A 301 -17.45 2.74 -28.61
N GLY A 302 -17.36 1.66 -27.84
CA GLY A 302 -16.79 0.38 -28.28
C GLY A 302 -15.26 0.37 -28.34
N LYS A 303 -14.57 1.25 -27.62
CA LYS A 303 -13.11 1.28 -27.45
C LYS A 303 -12.65 0.20 -26.46
N ILE A 304 -12.92 -1.05 -26.80
CA ILE A 304 -12.58 -2.24 -26.03
C ILE A 304 -11.39 -2.95 -26.72
N ILE A 305 -10.42 -3.38 -25.93
CA ILE A 305 -9.30 -4.20 -26.39
C ILE A 305 -9.28 -5.54 -25.66
N GLU A 306 -8.85 -6.59 -26.35
CA GLU A 306 -8.50 -7.85 -25.71
C GLU A 306 -7.08 -7.76 -25.14
N MET A 307 -6.92 -8.15 -23.89
CA MET A 307 -5.66 -8.10 -23.16
C MET A 307 -4.93 -9.44 -23.29
N ASP A 308 -3.63 -9.36 -23.54
CA ASP A 308 -2.73 -10.50 -23.45
C ASP A 308 -1.81 -10.41 -22.23
N TRP A 309 -0.99 -11.43 -22.02
CA TRP A 309 -0.06 -11.50 -20.89
C TRP A 309 0.88 -10.28 -20.87
N THR A 310 1.37 -9.86 -22.03
CA THR A 310 2.36 -8.77 -22.16
C THR A 310 1.74 -7.38 -22.07
N SER A 311 0.43 -7.23 -22.24
CA SER A 311 -0.30 -5.95 -22.29
C SER A 311 -0.11 -5.09 -21.05
N VAL A 312 0.11 -5.72 -19.89
CA VAL A 312 0.28 -5.06 -18.57
C VAL A 312 1.73 -5.07 -18.06
N SER A 313 2.70 -5.27 -18.96
CA SER A 313 4.12 -5.35 -18.58
C SER A 313 4.64 -3.99 -18.11
N GLY A 314 5.27 -3.96 -16.93
CA GLY A 314 5.85 -2.74 -16.35
C GLY A 314 4.83 -1.80 -15.68
N TRP A 315 3.60 -2.26 -15.46
CA TRP A 315 2.54 -1.46 -14.83
C TRP A 315 2.58 -1.48 -13.30
N VAL A 316 3.41 -2.35 -12.70
CA VAL A 316 3.42 -2.60 -11.24
C VAL A 316 3.66 -1.36 -10.38
N SER A 317 4.67 -0.55 -10.71
CA SER A 317 4.99 0.71 -10.01
C SER A 317 4.60 1.94 -10.82
N ARG A 318 3.78 1.78 -11.87
CA ARG A 318 3.38 2.90 -12.72
C ARG A 318 2.16 3.60 -12.13
N GLY A 319 2.32 4.86 -11.77
CA GLY A 319 1.23 5.75 -11.40
C GLY A 319 0.21 5.98 -12.52
N GLY A 320 -0.92 6.59 -12.18
CA GLY A 320 -1.94 6.92 -13.16
C GLY A 320 -2.84 5.75 -13.56
N ALA A 321 -3.39 5.86 -14.77
CA ALA A 321 -4.33 4.92 -15.36
C ALA A 321 -4.02 4.76 -16.87
N GLU A 322 -3.30 3.72 -17.26
CA GLU A 322 -2.84 3.49 -18.65
C GLU A 322 -3.99 3.25 -19.62
N MET A 323 -5.04 2.56 -19.17
CA MET A 323 -6.29 2.43 -19.93
C MET A 323 -7.11 3.74 -19.93
N GLY A 324 -6.66 4.79 -19.24
CA GLY A 324 -7.45 5.98 -18.99
C GLY A 324 -8.54 5.74 -17.95
N THR A 325 -9.04 6.82 -17.36
CA THR A 325 -10.16 6.81 -16.43
C THR A 325 -10.97 8.08 -16.62
N SER A 326 -12.28 8.01 -16.37
CA SER A 326 -13.19 9.15 -16.46
C SER A 326 -14.21 9.09 -15.32
N ARG A 327 -14.72 10.26 -14.90
CA ARG A 327 -15.85 10.37 -13.98
C ARG A 327 -17.21 10.17 -14.67
N HIS A 328 -17.21 9.77 -15.95
CA HIS A 328 -18.43 9.59 -16.73
C HIS A 328 -19.20 8.36 -16.23
N ILE A 329 -20.49 8.56 -15.97
CA ILE A 329 -21.44 7.52 -15.59
C ILE A 329 -22.48 7.44 -16.71
N PRO A 330 -22.71 6.26 -17.32
CA PRO A 330 -23.71 6.12 -18.37
C PRO A 330 -25.09 6.58 -17.90
N ALA A 331 -25.67 7.54 -18.61
CA ALA A 331 -27.06 7.93 -18.38
C ALA A 331 -28.02 6.87 -18.94
N GLN A 332 -29.29 6.92 -18.54
CA GLN A 332 -30.28 5.90 -18.94
C GLN A 332 -30.41 5.74 -20.47
N ARG A 333 -30.21 6.83 -21.23
CA ARG A 333 -30.22 6.82 -22.70
C ARG A 333 -29.02 6.09 -23.32
N ASP A 334 -27.91 6.03 -22.61
CA ASP A 334 -26.62 5.49 -23.07
C ASP A 334 -26.47 4.00 -22.73
N LEU A 335 -27.29 3.47 -21.81
CA LEU A 335 -27.29 2.06 -21.40
C LEU A 335 -27.53 1.08 -22.56
N TYR A 336 -28.26 1.49 -23.60
CA TYR A 336 -28.41 0.66 -24.80
C TYR A 336 -27.06 0.46 -25.51
N ALA A 337 -26.22 1.49 -25.60
CA ALA A 337 -24.90 1.39 -26.21
C ALA A 337 -24.00 0.45 -25.38
N VAL A 338 -23.99 0.62 -24.04
CA VAL A 338 -23.28 -0.29 -23.13
C VAL A 338 -23.74 -1.75 -23.32
N ALA A 339 -25.05 -2.01 -23.25
CA ALA A 339 -25.61 -3.35 -23.39
C ALA A 339 -25.27 -3.99 -24.76
N LYS A 340 -25.30 -3.19 -25.83
CA LYS A 340 -24.88 -3.62 -27.18
C LYS A 340 -23.42 -4.05 -27.19
N GLN A 341 -22.53 -3.31 -26.54
CA GLN A 341 -21.10 -3.61 -26.52
C GLN A 341 -20.78 -4.86 -25.70
N LEU A 342 -21.41 -5.02 -24.54
CA LEU A 342 -21.31 -6.25 -23.73
C LEU A 342 -21.79 -7.47 -24.52
N SER A 343 -22.91 -7.36 -25.24
CA SER A 343 -23.44 -8.45 -26.08
C SER A 343 -22.52 -8.77 -27.26
N SER A 344 -22.06 -7.73 -27.97
CA SER A 344 -21.22 -7.88 -29.16
C SER A 344 -19.87 -8.53 -28.85
N HIS A 345 -19.33 -8.27 -27.65
CA HIS A 345 -18.11 -8.89 -27.16
C HIS A 345 -18.37 -10.13 -26.30
N SER A 346 -19.62 -10.55 -26.12
CA SER A 346 -20.03 -11.68 -25.29
C SER A 346 -19.43 -11.64 -23.89
N ILE A 347 -19.47 -10.48 -23.23
CA ILE A 347 -18.89 -10.29 -21.89
C ILE A 347 -19.73 -11.06 -20.86
N ASP A 348 -19.06 -11.88 -20.05
CA ASP A 348 -19.66 -12.72 -19.00
C ASP A 348 -19.55 -12.10 -17.61
N ALA A 349 -18.59 -11.21 -17.38
CA ALA A 349 -18.33 -10.60 -16.08
C ALA A 349 -17.63 -9.24 -16.24
N MET A 350 -17.77 -8.37 -15.23
CA MET A 350 -17.13 -7.05 -15.22
C MET A 350 -16.40 -6.77 -13.90
N ILE A 351 -15.21 -6.18 -13.98
CA ILE A 351 -14.48 -5.59 -12.86
C ILE A 351 -14.36 -4.08 -13.09
N ILE A 352 -14.82 -3.29 -12.12
CA ILE A 352 -14.73 -1.84 -12.12
C ILE A 352 -13.73 -1.44 -11.05
N ILE A 353 -12.60 -0.85 -11.44
CA ILE A 353 -11.58 -0.35 -10.52
C ILE A 353 -11.76 1.17 -10.41
N GLY A 354 -12.21 1.66 -9.27
CA GLY A 354 -12.62 3.06 -9.24
C GLY A 354 -13.17 3.61 -7.95
N GLY A 355 -13.53 4.89 -8.05
CA GLY A 355 -14.14 5.69 -7.00
C GLY A 355 -15.66 5.53 -6.92
N TRP A 356 -16.30 6.54 -6.36
CA TRP A 356 -17.75 6.59 -6.16
C TRP A 356 -18.53 6.47 -7.47
N ASP A 357 -17.99 7.05 -8.55
CA ASP A 357 -18.58 6.99 -9.89
C ASP A 357 -18.76 5.53 -10.37
N GLY A 358 -17.81 4.64 -10.04
CA GLY A 358 -17.90 3.22 -10.38
C GLY A 358 -19.00 2.49 -9.61
N TYR A 359 -19.22 2.85 -8.35
CA TYR A 359 -20.31 2.30 -7.53
C TYR A 359 -21.67 2.71 -8.07
N VAL A 360 -21.83 4.00 -8.40
CA VAL A 360 -23.07 4.53 -8.98
C VAL A 360 -23.35 3.88 -10.34
N ALA A 361 -22.33 3.71 -11.19
CA ALA A 361 -22.49 3.01 -12.46
C ALA A 361 -22.91 1.54 -12.27
N ALA A 362 -22.27 0.80 -11.35
CA ALA A 362 -22.64 -0.57 -11.04
C ALA A 362 -24.09 -0.68 -10.53
N GLN A 363 -24.52 0.25 -9.67
CA GLN A 363 -25.89 0.33 -9.17
C GLN A 363 -26.90 0.63 -10.29
N SER A 364 -26.57 1.57 -11.17
CA SER A 364 -27.38 1.88 -12.36
C SER A 364 -27.58 0.63 -13.22
N PHE A 365 -26.51 -0.14 -13.44
CA PHE A 365 -26.59 -1.37 -14.23
C PHE A 365 -27.43 -2.43 -13.55
N LEU A 366 -27.29 -2.60 -12.22
CA LEU A 366 -28.09 -3.52 -11.42
C LEU A 366 -29.59 -3.24 -11.53
N ASN A 367 -29.98 -1.97 -11.45
CA ASN A 367 -31.39 -1.55 -11.53
C ASN A 367 -32.00 -1.77 -12.92
N GLU A 368 -31.20 -1.71 -13.97
CA GLU A 368 -31.65 -1.77 -15.36
C GLU A 368 -31.49 -3.17 -16.01
N ARG A 369 -31.11 -4.19 -15.20
CA ARG A 369 -30.92 -5.59 -15.64
C ARG A 369 -32.18 -6.23 -16.20
N GLU A 370 -33.36 -5.80 -15.77
CA GLU A 370 -34.62 -6.32 -16.30
C GLU A 370 -34.81 -5.89 -17.76
N LYS A 371 -34.52 -4.62 -18.05
CA LYS A 371 -34.67 -3.98 -19.36
C LYS A 371 -33.57 -4.39 -20.34
N TYR A 372 -32.33 -4.54 -19.87
CA TYR A 372 -31.19 -4.91 -20.68
C TYR A 372 -30.59 -6.25 -20.18
N PRO A 373 -30.96 -7.40 -20.78
CA PRO A 373 -30.45 -8.71 -20.37
C PRO A 373 -28.92 -8.83 -20.37
N ALA A 374 -28.23 -8.07 -21.24
CA ALA A 374 -26.76 -8.03 -21.28
C ALA A 374 -26.10 -7.48 -20.00
N LEU A 375 -26.85 -6.75 -19.17
CA LEU A 375 -26.38 -6.26 -17.86
C LEU A 375 -26.50 -7.32 -16.76
N ARG A 376 -27.09 -8.49 -17.03
CA ARG A 376 -27.26 -9.61 -16.07
C ARG A 376 -25.97 -10.42 -15.91
N ILE A 377 -24.85 -9.73 -15.79
CA ILE A 377 -23.53 -10.29 -15.53
C ILE A 377 -23.09 -9.97 -14.09
N PRO A 378 -22.27 -10.80 -13.45
CA PRO A 378 -21.56 -10.42 -12.22
C PRO A 378 -20.71 -9.17 -12.46
N ILE A 379 -20.82 -8.21 -11.54
CA ILE A 379 -20.05 -6.97 -11.53
C ILE A 379 -19.37 -6.89 -10.16
N VAL A 380 -18.06 -6.70 -10.15
CA VAL A 380 -17.26 -6.50 -8.93
C VAL A 380 -16.64 -5.11 -8.97
N CYS A 381 -16.81 -4.34 -7.90
CA CYS A 381 -16.15 -3.05 -7.73
C CYS A 381 -14.90 -3.23 -6.86
N VAL A 382 -13.76 -2.71 -7.32
CA VAL A 382 -12.50 -2.63 -6.59
C VAL A 382 -12.28 -1.17 -6.17
N PRO A 383 -12.36 -0.85 -4.87
CA PRO A 383 -12.21 0.51 -4.36
C PRO A 383 -10.86 1.15 -4.71
N ALA A 384 -10.86 2.18 -5.55
CA ALA A 384 -9.67 2.93 -5.95
C ALA A 384 -9.95 4.44 -5.97
N THR A 385 -9.48 5.13 -4.93
CA THR A 385 -9.63 6.57 -4.74
C THR A 385 -8.64 7.03 -3.67
N ILE A 386 -8.14 8.25 -3.76
CA ILE A 386 -7.30 8.82 -2.68
C ILE A 386 -8.15 9.19 -1.46
N SER A 387 -9.43 9.50 -1.65
CA SER A 387 -10.29 10.05 -0.59
C SER A 387 -10.72 9.04 0.47
N ASN A 388 -10.58 7.74 0.19
CA ASN A 388 -11.08 6.65 1.03
C ASN A 388 -12.57 6.79 1.43
N ASN A 389 -13.39 7.27 0.49
CA ASN A 389 -14.80 7.63 0.72
C ASN A 389 -15.78 6.57 0.23
N LEU A 390 -15.36 5.31 0.10
CA LEU A 390 -16.19 4.25 -0.48
C LEU A 390 -16.76 3.34 0.60
N PRO A 391 -18.09 3.11 0.62
CA PRO A 391 -18.68 2.21 1.59
C PRO A 391 -18.27 0.76 1.32
N GLY A 392 -18.13 -0.01 2.40
CA GLY A 392 -17.84 -1.45 2.36
C GLY A 392 -16.35 -1.82 2.40
N THR A 393 -15.45 -0.83 2.50
CA THR A 393 -14.02 -1.05 2.77
C THR A 393 -13.50 -0.02 3.76
N GLU A 394 -12.50 -0.39 4.55
CA GLU A 394 -11.79 0.52 5.45
C GLU A 394 -10.68 1.29 4.73
N VAL A 395 -10.18 0.76 3.61
CA VAL A 395 -9.09 1.34 2.82
C VAL A 395 -9.39 1.21 1.32
N SER A 396 -9.08 2.25 0.56
CA SER A 396 -9.10 2.26 -0.91
C SER A 396 -7.70 2.36 -1.50
N ILE A 397 -7.53 1.76 -2.68
CA ILE A 397 -6.28 1.83 -3.45
C ILE A 397 -5.97 3.30 -3.77
N GLY A 398 -4.76 3.74 -3.43
CA GLY A 398 -4.26 5.11 -3.63
C GLY A 398 -4.31 6.00 -2.39
N ALA A 399 -5.09 5.65 -1.35
CA ALA A 399 -5.19 6.46 -0.13
C ALA A 399 -3.85 6.55 0.62
N ASP A 400 -3.14 5.43 0.78
CA ASP A 400 -1.82 5.42 1.45
C ASP A 400 -0.76 6.22 0.68
N THR A 401 -0.73 6.10 -0.65
CA THR A 401 0.16 6.92 -1.49
C THR A 401 -0.12 8.40 -1.31
N ALA A 402 -1.40 8.78 -1.19
CA ALA A 402 -1.79 10.15 -0.93
C ALA A 402 -1.37 10.63 0.46
N LEU A 403 -1.56 9.82 1.50
CA LEU A 403 -1.09 10.12 2.84
C LEU A 403 0.43 10.33 2.89
N ASN A 404 1.20 9.45 2.24
CA ASN A 404 2.65 9.62 2.15
C ASN A 404 3.02 10.92 1.42
N SER A 405 2.34 11.26 0.32
CA SER A 405 2.55 12.55 -0.36
C SER A 405 2.24 13.75 0.55
N ILE A 406 1.10 13.72 1.26
CA ILE A 406 0.71 14.78 2.20
C ILE A 406 1.78 14.94 3.29
N VAL A 407 2.15 13.85 3.97
CA VAL A 407 3.13 13.85 5.06
C VAL A 407 4.48 14.39 4.59
N GLN A 408 4.97 13.94 3.43
CA GLN A 408 6.24 14.45 2.87
C GLN A 408 6.20 15.94 2.52
N ASN A 409 5.07 16.44 2.02
CA ASN A 409 4.93 17.88 1.73
C ASN A 409 4.80 18.70 3.03
N VAL A 410 4.04 18.20 4.00
CA VAL A 410 3.90 18.85 5.31
C VAL A 410 5.23 18.88 6.05
N ASP A 411 6.03 17.82 6.03
CA ASP A 411 7.37 17.83 6.64
C ASP A 411 8.27 18.94 6.05
N LYS A 412 8.28 19.09 4.72
CA LYS A 412 9.02 20.17 4.04
C LYS A 412 8.50 21.56 4.45
N ILE A 413 7.20 21.70 4.63
CA ILE A 413 6.57 22.95 5.12
C ILE A 413 7.02 23.23 6.56
N LYS A 414 7.01 22.22 7.44
CA LYS A 414 7.44 22.33 8.85
C LYS A 414 8.90 22.74 8.97
N GLU A 415 9.79 22.22 8.12
CA GLU A 415 11.21 22.61 8.10
C GLU A 415 11.40 24.11 7.80
N SER A 416 10.59 24.69 6.92
CA SER A 416 10.58 26.15 6.66
C SER A 416 10.09 26.98 7.85
N ALA A 417 9.23 26.38 8.68
CA ALA A 417 8.49 27.06 9.74
C ALA A 417 9.31 27.25 11.03
N VAL A 418 10.12 26.25 11.41
CA VAL A 418 10.89 26.25 12.67
C VAL A 418 11.86 27.43 12.75
N ALA A 419 12.32 27.94 11.60
CA ALA A 419 13.22 29.09 11.53
C ALA A 419 12.58 30.42 11.96
N ASN A 420 11.25 30.57 11.90
CA ASN A 420 10.60 31.88 11.95
C ASN A 420 9.36 32.00 12.87
N ARG A 421 9.08 31.04 13.76
CA ARG A 421 7.88 31.03 14.62
C ARG A 421 6.58 31.20 13.80
N ARG A 422 6.21 30.16 13.04
CA ARG A 422 5.09 30.24 12.09
C ARG A 422 3.94 29.30 12.42
N CYS A 423 2.73 29.70 12.04
CA CYS A 423 1.58 28.82 11.91
C CYS A 423 1.32 28.50 10.42
N PHE A 424 0.93 27.28 10.11
CA PHE A 424 0.51 26.87 8.78
C PHE A 424 -0.93 26.37 8.78
N VAL A 425 -1.72 26.83 7.81
CA VAL A 425 -3.03 26.25 7.47
C VAL A 425 -2.85 25.47 6.18
N VAL A 426 -2.83 24.15 6.28
CA VAL A 426 -2.62 23.22 5.16
C VAL A 426 -3.96 22.63 4.72
N GLU A 427 -4.32 22.85 3.46
CA GLU A 427 -5.52 22.26 2.86
C GLU A 427 -5.21 20.93 2.19
N VAL A 428 -5.99 19.92 2.55
CA VAL A 428 -5.87 18.51 2.15
C VAL A 428 -7.15 18.08 1.42
N MET A 429 -6.98 17.26 0.37
CA MET A 429 -8.09 16.73 -0.42
C MET A 429 -8.89 15.68 0.36
N GLY A 430 -10.02 15.28 -0.18
CA GLY A 430 -10.86 14.21 0.40
C GLY A 430 -12.33 14.36 0.04
N GLY A 431 -12.72 15.46 -0.62
CA GLY A 431 -14.10 15.87 -0.74
C GLY A 431 -14.77 15.89 0.63
N ASP A 432 -15.97 15.33 0.72
CA ASP A 432 -16.75 15.26 1.95
C ASP A 432 -16.29 14.15 2.93
N CYS A 433 -15.08 13.59 2.72
CA CYS A 433 -14.47 12.61 3.61
C CYS A 433 -13.17 13.18 4.22
N GLY A 434 -13.17 13.31 5.53
CA GLY A 434 -12.08 13.81 6.35
C GLY A 434 -10.93 12.82 6.56
N TYR A 435 -10.97 11.61 5.99
CA TYR A 435 -9.96 10.56 6.21
C TYR A 435 -8.52 11.06 5.97
N LEU A 436 -8.23 11.63 4.80
CA LEU A 436 -6.89 12.13 4.49
C LEU A 436 -6.44 13.23 5.46
N ALA A 437 -7.34 14.14 5.82
CA ALA A 437 -7.04 15.24 6.74
C ALA A 437 -6.76 14.73 8.17
N LEU A 438 -7.61 13.83 8.69
CA LEU A 438 -7.44 13.24 10.02
C LEU A 438 -6.15 12.43 10.12
N MET A 439 -5.95 11.50 9.20
CA MET A 439 -4.82 10.59 9.23
C MET A 439 -3.50 11.32 9.00
N SER A 440 -3.47 12.31 8.10
CA SER A 440 -2.29 13.17 7.94
C SER A 440 -2.05 14.09 9.14
N GLY A 441 -3.10 14.53 9.83
CA GLY A 441 -2.99 15.30 11.07
C GLY A 441 -2.30 14.52 12.17
N ILE A 442 -2.69 13.26 12.36
CA ILE A 442 -2.02 12.34 13.29
C ILE A 442 -0.56 12.14 12.86
N ALA A 443 -0.32 11.81 11.59
CA ALA A 443 1.02 11.53 11.08
C ALA A 443 1.98 12.73 11.15
N ALA A 444 1.48 13.94 10.92
CA ALA A 444 2.27 15.17 10.93
C ALA A 444 2.36 15.82 12.32
N GLY A 445 1.55 15.39 13.28
CA GLY A 445 1.41 16.02 14.58
C GLY A 445 0.79 17.42 14.49
N ALA A 446 -0.31 17.55 13.76
CA ALA A 446 -1.09 18.79 13.67
C ALA A 446 -1.80 19.08 15.00
N GLU A 447 -1.85 20.35 15.40
CA GLU A 447 -2.56 20.79 16.61
C GLU A 447 -4.08 20.69 16.45
N ARG A 448 -4.57 21.01 15.25
CA ARG A 448 -5.99 20.88 14.92
C ARG A 448 -6.18 20.37 13.51
N VAL A 449 -7.18 19.52 13.36
CA VAL A 449 -7.69 19.05 12.08
C VAL A 449 -9.14 19.49 11.92
N TYR A 450 -9.47 20.19 10.83
CA TYR A 450 -10.83 20.60 10.50
C TYR A 450 -11.42 19.62 9.48
N LEU A 451 -12.55 19.01 9.86
CA LEU A 451 -13.18 17.89 9.16
C LEU A 451 -14.61 18.25 8.72
N PRO A 452 -15.07 17.79 7.56
CA PRO A 452 -16.48 17.94 7.17
C PRO A 452 -17.42 17.19 8.12
N GLU A 453 -16.97 16.12 8.75
CA GLU A 453 -17.76 15.30 9.69
C GLU A 453 -18.08 16.01 11.01
N GLU A 454 -17.22 16.93 11.46
CA GLU A 454 -17.43 17.71 12.70
C GLU A 454 -18.02 19.10 12.42
N GLY A 455 -17.82 19.60 11.18
CA GLY A 455 -18.07 20.98 10.83
C GLY A 455 -17.11 21.96 11.51
N VAL A 456 -17.22 23.24 11.18
CA VAL A 456 -16.41 24.31 11.78
C VAL A 456 -17.32 25.36 12.38
N THR A 457 -17.05 25.79 13.61
CA THR A 457 -17.81 26.85 14.29
C THR A 457 -16.88 27.99 14.70
N LEU A 458 -17.44 29.20 14.78
CA LEU A 458 -16.69 30.36 15.27
C LEU A 458 -16.14 30.13 16.69
N ALA A 459 -16.91 29.48 17.56
CA ALA A 459 -16.48 29.18 18.93
C ALA A 459 -15.27 28.23 18.96
N ALA A 460 -15.26 27.20 18.11
CA ALA A 460 -14.10 26.31 17.96
C ALA A 460 -12.88 27.07 17.45
N LEU A 461 -13.03 27.89 16.41
CA LEU A 461 -11.93 28.71 15.87
C LEU A 461 -11.35 29.68 16.91
N GLN A 462 -12.21 30.32 17.72
CA GLN A 462 -11.77 31.18 18.80
C GLN A 462 -10.97 30.42 19.86
N HIS A 463 -11.41 29.20 20.21
CA HIS A 463 -10.70 28.33 21.13
C HIS A 463 -9.32 27.93 20.58
N ASP A 464 -9.26 27.49 19.32
CA ASP A 464 -8.04 27.05 18.65
C ASP A 464 -7.01 28.21 18.55
N VAL A 465 -7.47 29.42 18.24
CA VAL A 465 -6.63 30.64 18.25
C VAL A 465 -6.05 30.92 19.64
N GLN A 466 -6.90 30.86 20.67
CA GLN A 466 -6.48 31.16 22.04
C GLN A 466 -5.43 30.17 22.53
N LEU A 467 -5.64 28.87 22.28
CA LEU A 467 -4.66 27.83 22.58
C LEU A 467 -3.34 28.11 21.87
N LEU A 468 -3.37 28.40 20.56
CA LEU A 468 -2.17 28.68 19.80
C LEU A 468 -1.41 29.89 20.35
N ILE A 469 -2.11 30.96 20.71
CA ILE A 469 -1.52 32.16 21.35
C ILE A 469 -0.83 31.80 22.67
N GLU A 470 -1.46 30.98 23.51
CA GLU A 470 -0.90 30.54 24.79
C GLU A 470 0.37 29.71 24.59
N GLU A 471 0.35 28.75 23.67
CA GLU A 471 1.51 27.91 23.37
C GLU A 471 2.67 28.72 22.77
N PHE A 472 2.40 29.68 21.88
CA PHE A 472 3.45 30.54 21.34
C PHE A 472 4.02 31.51 22.38
N LYS A 473 3.25 31.89 23.40
CA LYS A 473 3.81 32.59 24.56
C LYS A 473 4.76 31.69 25.35
N ASP A 474 4.48 30.39 25.43
CA ASP A 474 5.32 29.36 26.06
C ASP A 474 6.40 28.78 25.12
N ASN A 475 6.99 29.63 24.27
CA ASN A 475 8.10 29.28 23.36
C ASN A 475 7.81 28.24 22.27
N LYS A 476 6.55 27.94 21.95
CA LYS A 476 6.22 27.18 20.74
C LYS A 476 6.75 27.89 19.49
N ARG A 477 7.27 27.08 18.55
CA ARG A 477 7.93 27.58 17.32
C ARG A 477 7.16 27.27 16.05
N LEU A 478 6.15 26.41 16.13
CA LEU A 478 5.42 25.90 14.98
C LEU A 478 3.97 25.69 15.39
N GLY A 479 3.03 26.16 14.58
CA GLY A 479 1.65 25.72 14.56
C GLY A 479 1.32 25.11 13.20
N LEU A 480 0.54 24.04 13.19
CA LEU A 480 0.13 23.27 12.04
C LEU A 480 -1.35 22.90 12.16
N MET A 481 -2.12 23.45 11.25
CA MET A 481 -3.54 23.27 11.14
C MET A 481 -3.79 22.54 9.83
N ILE A 482 -4.44 21.38 9.89
CA ILE A 482 -4.84 20.65 8.69
C ILE A 482 -6.33 20.85 8.46
N ARG A 483 -6.71 21.23 7.25
CA ARG A 483 -8.10 21.44 6.87
C ARG A 483 -8.43 20.54 5.68
N ASN A 484 -9.51 19.78 5.77
CA ASN A 484 -10.09 19.14 4.59
C ASN A 484 -10.72 20.22 3.67
N GLU A 485 -10.57 20.06 2.35
CA GLU A 485 -11.03 21.02 1.33
C GLU A 485 -12.52 21.42 1.48
N HIS A 486 -13.38 20.49 1.91
CA HIS A 486 -14.81 20.66 2.14
C HIS A 486 -15.21 20.75 3.63
N ALA A 487 -14.26 20.99 4.54
CA ALA A 487 -14.55 21.08 5.97
C ALA A 487 -15.64 22.11 6.31
N ASP A 488 -15.61 23.26 5.63
CA ASP A 488 -16.67 24.28 5.66
C ASP A 488 -16.56 25.21 4.44
N PRO A 489 -17.67 25.62 3.81
CA PRO A 489 -17.66 26.50 2.64
C PRO A 489 -17.33 27.97 2.94
N LEU A 490 -17.58 28.45 4.17
CA LEU A 490 -17.36 29.85 4.58
C LEU A 490 -16.07 30.01 5.36
N TYR A 491 -15.77 29.06 6.27
CA TYR A 491 -14.50 28.98 6.97
C TYR A 491 -13.45 28.33 6.06
N SER A 492 -13.12 29.04 4.98
CA SER A 492 -12.12 28.62 4.00
C SER A 492 -10.70 28.68 4.60
N ALA A 493 -9.74 28.04 3.93
CA ALA A 493 -8.33 28.15 4.31
C ALA A 493 -7.83 29.61 4.29
N ASP A 494 -8.32 30.44 3.36
CA ASP A 494 -8.02 31.88 3.33
C ASP A 494 -8.57 32.60 4.56
N PHE A 495 -9.82 32.33 4.94
CA PHE A 495 -10.45 32.92 6.10
C PHE A 495 -9.71 32.54 7.39
N MET A 496 -9.44 31.25 7.59
CA MET A 496 -8.71 30.76 8.77
C MET A 496 -7.31 31.36 8.85
N THR A 497 -6.61 31.47 7.71
CA THR A 497 -5.29 32.11 7.64
C THR A 497 -5.36 33.57 8.08
N ALA A 498 -6.32 34.33 7.53
CA ALA A 498 -6.50 35.74 7.88
C ALA A 498 -6.88 35.94 9.36
N LEU A 499 -7.74 35.08 9.90
CA LEU A 499 -8.13 35.08 11.30
C LEU A 499 -6.92 34.85 12.21
N PHE A 500 -6.16 33.79 11.95
CA PHE A 500 -5.03 33.41 12.80
C PHE A 500 -3.90 34.43 12.73
N GLU A 501 -3.67 35.04 11.56
CA GLU A 501 -2.69 36.12 11.39
C GLU A 501 -3.12 37.36 12.19
N LYS A 502 -4.41 37.72 12.10
CA LYS A 502 -4.95 38.89 12.78
C LYS A 502 -4.85 38.78 14.31
N GLU A 503 -5.22 37.62 14.85
CA GLU A 503 -5.24 37.38 16.30
C GLU A 503 -3.86 37.03 16.86
N GLY A 504 -3.02 36.34 16.08
CA GLY A 504 -1.62 36.02 16.45
C GLY A 504 -0.73 37.27 16.57
N GLY A 505 -1.02 38.33 15.81
CA GLY A 505 -0.36 39.62 15.92
C GLY A 505 1.16 39.54 15.69
N LYS A 506 1.95 39.75 16.75
CA LYS A 506 3.43 39.68 16.68
C LYS A 506 3.99 38.34 17.18
N LEU A 507 3.15 37.42 17.63
CA LEU A 507 3.59 36.16 18.24
C LEU A 507 4.05 35.13 17.20
N PHE A 508 3.39 35.13 16.03
CA PHE A 508 3.65 34.27 14.89
C PHE A 508 3.05 34.86 13.60
N ASP A 509 3.64 34.53 12.45
CA ASP A 509 3.02 34.73 11.14
C ASP A 509 2.32 33.44 10.68
N VAL A 510 1.34 33.57 9.79
CA VAL A 510 0.52 32.48 9.27
C VAL A 510 0.72 32.34 7.77
N ARG A 511 0.86 31.09 7.31
CA ARG A 511 0.99 30.78 5.89
C ARG A 511 0.00 29.69 5.50
N GLN A 512 -0.54 29.85 4.30
CA GLN A 512 -1.41 28.87 3.70
C GLN A 512 -0.61 27.95 2.80
N ALA A 513 -0.97 26.67 2.78
CA ALA A 513 -0.51 25.72 1.78
C ALA A 513 -1.68 24.88 1.27
N ILE A 514 -2.08 25.07 0.01
CA ILE A 514 -3.06 24.21 -0.65
C ILE A 514 -2.27 23.15 -1.42
N LEU A 515 -2.27 21.91 -0.92
CA LEU A 515 -1.49 20.85 -1.56
C LEU A 515 -2.05 20.49 -2.94
N GLY A 516 -3.37 20.44 -3.08
CA GLY A 516 -4.03 20.12 -4.34
C GLY A 516 -3.58 18.77 -4.91
N HIS A 517 -3.43 18.69 -6.23
CA HIS A 517 -3.25 17.41 -6.94
C HIS A 517 -1.91 16.71 -6.70
N VAL A 518 -0.91 17.37 -6.08
CA VAL A 518 0.34 16.67 -5.70
C VAL A 518 0.07 15.54 -4.69
N GLN A 519 -1.07 15.60 -4.00
CA GLN A 519 -1.54 14.56 -3.09
C GLN A 519 -1.88 13.26 -3.82
N GLN A 520 -2.16 13.28 -5.12
CA GLN A 520 -2.29 12.03 -5.87
C GLN A 520 -0.96 11.26 -5.95
N GLY A 521 0.17 11.89 -5.60
CA GLY A 521 1.47 11.25 -5.67
C GLY A 521 1.90 10.93 -7.10
N GLY A 522 2.85 10.00 -7.22
CA GLY A 522 3.37 9.54 -8.50
C GLY A 522 3.24 8.03 -8.61
N ARG A 523 4.28 7.33 -8.18
CA ARG A 523 4.25 5.86 -8.09
C ARG A 523 3.42 5.44 -6.87
N PRO A 524 2.66 4.34 -6.97
CA PRO A 524 2.00 3.78 -5.80
C PRO A 524 3.03 3.41 -4.73
N SER A 525 2.65 3.55 -3.46
CA SER A 525 3.48 3.22 -2.30
C SER A 525 3.73 1.73 -2.14
#